data_AF-A0A1I2TT22-F1
#
_entry.id   AF-A0A1I2TT22-F1
#
_cell.length_a   1.000
_cell.length_b   1.000
_cell.length_c   1.000
_cell.angle_alpha   90.00
_cell.angle_beta   90.00
_cell.angle_gamma   90.00
#
_symmetry.space_group_name_H-M   'P 1'
#
loop_
_entity.id
_entity.type
_entity.pdbx_description
1 polymer ?
#
loop_
_entity_poly.entity_id
_entity_poly.type
_entity_poly.pdbx_seq_one_letter_code
_entity_poly.pdbx_strand_id
1 'polypeptide(L)'
;MNSIDYSQNASWCKIPEITKDIDTFYIYSTVTMSANEGDPDYATLDNAAMLPNGVAINPLNWKRDETYAPASENLGSLVMDPKTGETEIRDIGADAQLDTSRGTVVTNAAAVANEMVEFSGPESFHQDDYSIFYNNIKDNVAKRIKSYKGLL
;
A
#
# COMPACT_ATOMS: atom_id res chain seq x y z
N MET A 1 -3.80 -14.35 20.54
CA MET A 1 -2.42 -13.88 20.22
C MET A 1 -2.23 -12.53 20.89
N ASN A 2 -1.08 -12.30 21.54
CA ASN A 2 -0.79 -10.99 22.12
C ASN A 2 -0.57 -9.99 20.97
N SER A 3 -1.16 -8.79 21.10
CA SER A 3 -0.90 -7.69 20.19
C SER A 3 0.60 -7.41 20.11
N ILE A 4 1.10 -7.12 18.91
CA ILE A 4 2.49 -6.70 18.72
C ILE A 4 2.71 -5.39 19.50
N ASP A 5 3.68 -5.40 20.40
CA ASP A 5 4.05 -4.25 21.22
C ASP A 5 5.11 -3.42 20.50
N TYR A 6 4.68 -2.39 19.77
CA TYR A 6 5.57 -1.48 19.05
C TYR A 6 6.43 -0.60 19.96
N SER A 7 6.29 -0.66 21.29
CA SER A 7 7.28 -0.09 22.22
C SER A 7 8.55 -0.93 22.32
N GLN A 8 8.55 -2.19 21.85
CA GLN A 8 9.71 -3.08 21.87
C GLN A 8 10.59 -2.87 20.64
N ASN A 9 11.89 -2.67 20.85
CA ASN A 9 12.85 -2.49 19.75
C ASN A 9 12.89 -3.67 18.77
N ALA A 10 12.64 -4.88 19.27
CA ALA A 10 12.61 -6.11 18.47
C ALA A 10 11.46 -6.14 17.44
N SER A 11 10.45 -5.28 17.59
CA SER A 11 9.32 -5.16 16.66
C SER A 11 9.64 -4.25 15.46
N TRP A 12 10.86 -3.71 15.38
CA TRP A 12 11.29 -2.80 14.31
C TRP A 12 12.48 -3.38 13.54
N CYS A 13 12.39 -3.40 12.20
CA CYS A 13 13.50 -3.81 11.32
C CYS A 13 14.70 -2.85 11.42
N LYS A 14 14.43 -1.56 11.65
CA LYS A 14 15.43 -0.52 11.92
C LYS A 14 14.76 0.66 12.62
N ILE A 15 15.35 1.11 13.73
CA ILE A 15 14.90 2.31 14.45
C ILE A 15 15.80 3.47 14.00
N PRO A 16 15.26 4.50 13.34
CA PRO A 16 16.04 5.68 12.97
C PRO A 16 16.40 6.49 14.21
N GLU A 17 17.54 7.18 14.16
CA GLU A 17 17.87 8.20 15.15
C GLU A 17 17.00 9.45 14.89
N ILE A 18 16.14 9.79 15.85
CA ILE A 18 15.24 10.94 15.78
C ILE A 18 16.06 12.20 16.07
N THR A 19 16.54 12.85 15.02
CA THR A 19 17.37 14.06 15.12
C THR A 19 16.57 15.34 14.87
N LYS A 20 15.25 15.22 14.65
CA LYS A 20 14.35 16.28 14.19
C LYS A 20 12.99 16.11 14.87
N ASP A 21 12.28 17.22 15.10
CA ASP A 21 10.98 17.25 15.81
C ASP A 21 9.83 16.49 15.11
N ILE A 22 10.01 16.01 13.86
CA ILE A 22 9.01 15.20 13.13
C ILE A 22 9.71 14.09 12.33
N ASP A 23 9.32 12.84 12.58
CA ASP A 23 9.75 11.65 11.83
C ASP A 23 8.82 11.33 10.66
N THR A 24 9.41 10.88 9.54
CA THR A 24 8.66 10.24 8.45
C THR A 24 8.88 8.74 8.53
N PHE A 25 7.86 7.98 8.93
CA PHE A 25 7.83 6.55 8.69
C PHE A 25 6.63 6.20 7.81
N TYR A 26 6.89 5.39 6.78
CA TYR A 26 5.90 4.81 5.88
C TYR A 26 5.68 3.36 6.34
N ILE A 27 4.43 2.99 6.60
CA ILE A 27 4.01 1.59 6.75
C ILE A 27 2.81 1.42 5.81
N TYR A 28 2.87 0.41 4.95
CA TYR A 28 1.84 0.14 3.95
C TYR A 28 1.73 -1.37 3.71
N SER A 29 0.51 -1.88 3.61
CA SER A 29 0.20 -3.17 2.98
C SER A 29 -1.17 -3.08 2.30
N THR A 30 -1.21 -3.31 0.98
CA THR A 30 -2.44 -3.48 0.17
C THR A 30 -2.78 -4.97 0.08
N VAL A 31 -4.07 -5.33 0.07
CA VAL A 31 -4.55 -6.66 -0.39
C VAL A 31 -5.78 -6.50 -1.27
N THR A 32 -5.99 -7.37 -2.26
CA THR A 32 -6.90 -7.13 -3.40
C THR A 32 -8.22 -7.90 -3.29
N MET A 33 -9.11 -7.67 -4.28
CA MET A 33 -10.24 -8.56 -4.59
C MET A 33 -9.88 -9.66 -5.58
N SER A 34 -10.61 -10.77 -5.50
CA SER A 34 -10.51 -11.96 -6.36
C SER A 34 -10.89 -11.66 -7.81
N ALA A 35 -10.21 -12.34 -8.74
CA ALA A 35 -10.47 -12.30 -10.18
C ALA A 35 -11.37 -13.45 -10.68
N ASN A 36 -11.72 -14.42 -9.83
CA ASN A 36 -12.47 -15.62 -10.22
C ASN A 36 -13.88 -15.62 -9.63
N GLU A 37 -14.86 -16.02 -10.44
CA GLU A 37 -16.24 -16.20 -9.99
C GLU A 37 -16.33 -17.35 -8.98
N GLY A 38 -16.49 -17.01 -7.70
CA GLY A 38 -16.63 -17.96 -6.58
C GLY A 38 -15.47 -17.98 -5.57
N ASP A 39 -14.34 -17.36 -5.89
CA ASP A 39 -13.26 -17.11 -4.92
C ASP A 39 -13.63 -15.90 -4.03
N PRO A 40 -13.23 -15.88 -2.75
CA PRO A 40 -13.55 -14.75 -1.87
C PRO A 40 -12.91 -13.47 -2.42
N ASP A 41 -13.68 -12.37 -2.44
CA ASP A 41 -13.25 -11.03 -2.88
C ASP A 41 -12.11 -10.42 -2.03
N TYR A 42 -11.44 -11.21 -1.20
CA TYR A 42 -10.38 -10.78 -0.29
C TYR A 42 -9.69 -12.00 0.33
N ALA A 43 -8.39 -11.86 0.65
CA ALA A 43 -7.70 -12.85 1.48
C ALA A 43 -8.40 -13.01 2.84
N THR A 44 -8.44 -14.24 3.35
CA THR A 44 -9.06 -14.52 4.64
C THR A 44 -8.25 -13.90 5.78
N LEU A 45 -8.93 -13.51 6.86
CA LEU A 45 -8.32 -12.82 8.01
C LEU A 45 -7.23 -13.64 8.74
N ASP A 46 -7.16 -14.95 8.47
CA ASP A 46 -6.18 -15.90 9.00
C ASP A 46 -5.01 -16.17 8.05
N ASN A 47 -4.89 -15.41 6.95
CA ASN A 47 -3.70 -15.43 6.09
C ASN A 47 -2.46 -15.03 6.91
N ALA A 48 -1.38 -15.81 6.80
CA ALA A 48 -0.14 -15.60 7.57
C ALA A 48 0.52 -14.22 7.33
N ALA A 49 0.23 -13.57 6.20
CA ALA A 49 0.69 -12.23 5.88
C ALA A 49 -0.17 -11.11 6.51
N MET A 50 -1.33 -11.43 7.10
CA MET A 50 -2.25 -10.47 7.69
C MET A 50 -2.19 -10.47 9.22
N LEU A 51 -1.91 -9.30 9.79
CA LEU A 51 -1.94 -9.12 11.24
C LEU A 51 -3.33 -8.63 11.69
N PRO A 52 -3.90 -9.17 12.77
CA PRO A 52 -5.11 -8.63 13.36
C PRO A 52 -4.94 -7.16 13.74
N ASN A 53 -5.90 -6.31 13.35
CA ASN A 53 -5.89 -4.85 13.54
C ASN A 53 -4.82 -4.10 12.73
N GLY A 54 -4.50 -4.58 11.52
CA GLY A 54 -3.71 -3.81 10.56
C GLY A 54 -4.30 -2.41 10.34
N VAL A 55 -3.44 -1.43 10.06
CA VAL A 55 -3.87 -0.06 9.73
C VAL A 55 -3.29 0.29 8.37
N ALA A 56 -4.18 0.59 7.44
CA ALA A 56 -3.84 1.12 6.13
C ALA A 56 -4.25 2.60 6.00
N ILE A 57 -3.74 3.24 4.96
CA ILE A 57 -4.09 4.59 4.55
C ILE A 57 -4.32 4.56 3.04
N ASN A 58 -5.40 5.18 2.57
CA ASN A 58 -5.69 5.23 1.15
C ASN A 58 -4.61 6.09 0.45
N PRO A 59 -3.85 5.55 -0.52
CA PRO A 59 -2.71 6.25 -1.13
C PRO A 59 -3.12 7.34 -2.12
N LEU A 60 -4.39 7.39 -2.53
CA LEU A 60 -4.90 8.41 -3.45
C LEU A 60 -5.35 9.67 -2.70
N ASN A 61 -6.00 9.51 -1.54
CA ASN A 61 -6.59 10.62 -0.79
C ASN A 61 -6.02 10.82 0.64
N TRP A 62 -5.14 9.94 1.09
CA TRP A 62 -4.47 9.96 2.41
C TRP A 62 -5.41 9.88 3.62
N LYS A 63 -6.60 9.28 3.44
CA LYS A 63 -7.56 9.02 4.52
C LYS A 63 -7.39 7.62 5.11
N ARG A 64 -7.79 7.47 6.38
CA ARG A 64 -7.78 6.18 7.12
C ARG A 64 -9.18 5.62 7.34
N ASP A 65 -10.15 6.12 6.59
CA ASP A 65 -11.53 5.64 6.56
C ASP A 65 -11.84 5.01 5.20
N GLU A 66 -13.05 4.51 5.03
CA GLU A 66 -13.51 3.83 3.81
C GLU A 66 -13.88 4.82 2.69
N THR A 67 -13.38 6.06 2.73
CA THR A 67 -13.56 7.01 1.62
C THR A 67 -12.91 6.45 0.36
N TYR A 68 -13.75 6.13 -0.62
CA TYR A 68 -13.35 5.73 -1.97
C TYR A 68 -12.61 6.87 -2.69
N ALA A 69 -11.58 6.53 -3.46
CA ALA A 69 -10.89 7.40 -4.40
C ALA A 69 -10.86 6.74 -5.79
N PRO A 70 -11.42 7.39 -6.83
CA PRO A 70 -11.44 6.82 -8.18
C PRO A 70 -10.05 6.81 -8.82
N ALA A 71 -9.87 5.94 -9.83
CA ALA A 71 -8.63 5.84 -10.59
C ALA A 71 -8.17 7.16 -11.22
N SER A 72 -9.10 8.10 -11.50
CA SER A 72 -8.77 9.44 -11.97
C SER A 72 -7.96 10.29 -10.98
N GLU A 73 -7.89 9.90 -9.70
CA GLU A 73 -7.04 10.50 -8.68
C GLU A 73 -5.63 9.88 -8.62
N ASN A 74 -5.38 8.81 -9.39
CA ASN A 74 -4.05 8.24 -9.53
C ASN A 74 -3.19 9.11 -10.46
N LEU A 75 -2.07 9.61 -9.95
CA LEU A 75 -1.14 10.47 -10.67
C LEU A 75 -0.19 9.69 -11.60
N GLY A 76 -0.36 8.38 -11.68
CA GLY A 76 0.37 7.47 -12.56
C GLY A 76 1.14 6.40 -11.79
N SER A 77 0.98 5.16 -12.26
CA SER A 77 1.64 3.96 -11.74
C SER A 77 2.94 3.72 -12.50
N LEU A 78 3.97 3.22 -11.80
CA LEU A 78 5.24 2.80 -12.40
C LEU A 78 5.10 1.36 -12.87
N VAL A 79 5.14 1.14 -14.19
CA VAL A 79 5.05 -0.20 -14.79
C VAL A 79 6.42 -0.56 -15.36
N MET A 80 6.90 -1.76 -15.04
CA MET A 80 8.12 -2.32 -15.62
C MET A 80 7.78 -3.33 -16.70
N ASP A 81 8.41 -3.22 -17.87
CA ASP A 81 8.40 -4.29 -18.86
C ASP A 81 9.30 -5.43 -18.37
N PRO A 82 8.77 -6.65 -18.11
CA PRO A 82 9.58 -7.74 -17.56
C PRO A 82 10.60 -8.31 -18.55
N LYS A 83 10.48 -8.04 -19.86
CA LYS A 83 11.41 -8.51 -20.89
C LYS A 83 12.58 -7.55 -21.07
N THR A 84 12.33 -6.25 -21.02
CA THR A 84 13.36 -5.23 -21.26
C THR A 84 13.91 -4.62 -19.97
N GLY A 85 13.16 -4.69 -18.87
CA GLY A 85 13.45 -4.00 -17.60
C GLY A 85 13.21 -2.49 -17.68
N GLU A 86 12.68 -1.98 -18.79
CA GLU A 86 12.35 -0.57 -18.93
C GLU A 86 11.12 -0.22 -18.08
N THR A 87 11.08 1.01 -17.59
CA THR A 87 9.97 1.49 -16.75
C THR A 87 9.29 2.67 -17.39
N GLU A 88 7.98 2.76 -17.19
CA GLU A 88 7.17 3.88 -17.67
C GLU A 88 6.03 4.19 -16.70
N ILE A 89 5.50 5.41 -16.82
CA ILE A 89 4.33 5.82 -16.07
C ILE A 89 3.08 5.56 -16.91
N ARG A 90 2.17 4.75 -16.39
CA ARG A 90 0.90 4.40 -17.05
C ARG A 90 -0.28 4.60 -16.12
N ASP A 91 -1.44 4.83 -16.72
CA ASP A 91 -2.72 4.61 -16.06
C ASP A 91 -3.10 3.14 -16.21
N ILE A 92 -3.21 2.44 -15.08
CA ILE A 92 -3.60 1.03 -15.01
C ILE A 92 -5.00 0.86 -14.39
N GLY A 93 -5.78 1.93 -14.26
CA GLY A 93 -7.11 1.88 -13.66
C GLY A 93 -7.11 1.69 -12.15
N ALA A 94 -6.01 2.04 -11.47
CA ALA A 94 -5.84 1.84 -10.04
C ALA A 94 -6.60 2.90 -9.22
N ASP A 95 -7.82 2.54 -8.79
CA ASP A 95 -8.57 3.21 -7.72
C ASP A 95 -8.10 2.75 -6.33
N ALA A 96 -8.67 3.32 -5.26
CA ALA A 96 -8.37 2.87 -3.90
C ALA A 96 -9.53 3.09 -2.93
N GLN A 97 -9.80 2.08 -2.12
CA GLN A 97 -10.65 2.17 -0.93
C GLN A 97 -10.06 1.34 0.20
N LEU A 98 -10.21 1.78 1.45
CA LEU A 98 -9.81 0.94 2.58
C LEU A 98 -10.90 -0.09 2.90
N ASP A 99 -10.49 -1.31 3.22
CA ASP A 99 -11.24 -2.21 4.08
C ASP A 99 -10.73 -2.02 5.51
N THR A 100 -11.47 -1.25 6.32
CA THR A 100 -11.03 -0.91 7.68
C THR A 100 -11.10 -2.07 8.65
N SER A 101 -11.89 -3.10 8.35
CA SER A 101 -11.97 -4.32 9.16
C SER A 101 -10.72 -5.19 9.00
N ARG A 102 -10.09 -5.13 7.83
CA ARG A 102 -8.87 -5.86 7.47
C ARG A 102 -7.60 -5.03 7.61
N GLY A 103 -7.72 -3.71 7.53
CA GLY A 103 -6.56 -2.83 7.57
C GLY A 103 -5.79 -2.79 6.26
N THR A 104 -6.50 -2.84 5.13
CA THR A 104 -5.92 -3.02 3.81
C THR A 104 -6.52 -2.08 2.78
N VAL A 105 -5.78 -1.83 1.70
CA VAL A 105 -6.26 -1.06 0.53
C VAL A 105 -6.76 -2.02 -0.53
N VAL A 106 -7.96 -1.81 -1.04
CA VAL A 106 -8.59 -2.54 -2.14
C VAL A 106 -8.52 -1.68 -3.41
N THR A 107 -8.19 -2.31 -4.55
CA THR A 107 -8.01 -1.64 -5.85
C THR A 107 -8.37 -2.54 -7.02
N ASN A 108 -8.85 -1.93 -8.10
CA ASN A 108 -9.13 -2.53 -9.41
C ASN A 108 -7.96 -2.38 -10.40
N ALA A 109 -6.74 -2.12 -9.91
CA ALA A 109 -5.54 -1.97 -10.73
C ALA A 109 -5.33 -3.17 -11.68
N ALA A 110 -5.11 -2.89 -12.96
CA ALA A 110 -4.67 -3.87 -13.95
C ALA A 110 -3.16 -4.17 -13.77
N ALA A 111 -2.82 -4.82 -12.66
CA ALA A 111 -1.47 -5.28 -12.33
C ALA A 111 -1.41 -6.82 -12.34
N VAL A 112 -0.21 -7.37 -12.57
CA VAL A 112 0.00 -8.82 -12.50
C VAL A 112 0.27 -9.17 -11.03
N ALA A 113 -0.55 -10.03 -10.45
CA ALA A 113 -0.38 -10.43 -9.06
C ALA A 113 0.87 -11.31 -8.83
N ASN A 114 1.35 -11.27 -7.59
CA ASN A 114 2.67 -11.70 -7.07
C ASN A 114 3.11 -13.14 -7.43
N GLU A 115 4.43 -13.34 -7.53
CA GLU A 115 5.10 -14.64 -7.70
C GLU A 115 5.11 -15.50 -6.40
N MET A 116 4.80 -14.93 -5.23
CA MET A 116 4.73 -15.61 -3.92
C MET A 116 3.30 -15.99 -3.49
N VAL A 117 2.53 -16.54 -4.44
CA VAL A 117 1.12 -16.93 -4.26
C VAL A 117 0.89 -17.80 -3.01
N GLU A 118 1.82 -18.73 -2.70
CA GLU A 118 1.68 -19.67 -1.57
C GLU A 118 1.72 -18.96 -0.20
N PHE A 119 2.37 -17.80 -0.10
CA PHE A 119 2.45 -17.04 1.15
C PHE A 119 1.39 -15.93 1.24
N SER A 120 1.18 -15.20 0.15
CA SER A 120 0.35 -13.99 0.17
C SER A 120 -1.07 -14.20 -0.37
N GLY A 121 -1.35 -15.34 -1.00
CA GLY A 121 -2.56 -15.55 -1.80
C GLY A 121 -2.42 -14.93 -3.21
N PRO A 122 -3.22 -15.41 -4.19
CA PRO A 122 -3.17 -14.88 -5.56
C PRO A 122 -3.71 -13.44 -5.65
N GLU A 123 -4.45 -12.97 -4.66
CA GLU A 123 -5.04 -11.61 -4.58
C GLU A 123 -4.13 -10.62 -3.83
N SER A 124 -2.81 -10.76 -3.92
CA SER A 124 -1.89 -9.86 -3.22
C SER A 124 -1.00 -9.10 -4.21
N PHE A 125 -1.15 -7.77 -4.20
CA PHE A 125 -0.23 -6.83 -4.85
C PHE A 125 0.85 -6.32 -3.90
N HIS A 126 1.20 -7.05 -2.84
CA HIS A 126 2.15 -6.53 -1.84
C HIS A 126 3.51 -6.11 -2.44
N GLN A 127 3.98 -6.80 -3.47
CA GLN A 127 5.21 -6.41 -4.19
C GLN A 127 5.07 -5.09 -4.97
N ASP A 128 3.84 -4.71 -5.29
CA ASP A 128 3.48 -3.59 -6.17
C ASP A 128 2.86 -2.39 -5.43
N ASP A 129 2.85 -2.44 -4.10
CA ASP A 129 2.33 -1.37 -3.23
C ASP A 129 2.84 0.03 -3.63
N TYR A 130 4.13 0.12 -3.95
CA TYR A 130 4.75 1.38 -4.39
C TYR A 130 4.57 1.65 -5.88
N SER A 131 4.51 0.61 -6.71
CA SER A 131 4.45 0.75 -8.17
C SER A 131 3.06 1.23 -8.60
N ILE A 132 1.99 0.67 -8.02
CA ILE A 132 0.59 1.02 -8.31
C ILE A 132 0.27 2.49 -7.99
N PHE A 133 0.82 3.04 -6.92
CA PHE A 133 0.52 4.41 -6.46
C PHE A 133 1.74 5.35 -6.52
N TYR A 134 2.70 5.05 -7.39
CA TYR A 134 4.03 5.66 -7.42
C TYR A 134 4.04 7.19 -7.41
N ASN A 135 3.31 7.84 -8.32
CA ASN A 135 3.33 9.30 -8.38
C ASN A 135 2.52 9.96 -7.25
N ASN A 136 1.47 9.32 -6.74
CA ASN A 136 0.77 9.81 -5.53
C ASN A 136 1.71 9.81 -4.34
N ILE A 137 2.46 8.72 -4.15
CA ILE A 137 3.45 8.61 -3.07
C ILE A 137 4.52 9.68 -3.23
N LYS A 138 5.07 9.88 -4.44
CA LYS A 138 6.04 10.95 -4.72
C LYS A 138 5.51 12.34 -4.43
N ASP A 139 4.28 12.64 -4.85
CA ASP A 139 3.63 13.92 -4.58
C ASP A 139 3.46 14.16 -3.07
N ASN A 140 3.02 13.16 -2.32
CA ASN A 140 2.92 13.24 -0.87
C ASN A 140 4.28 13.41 -0.17
N VAL A 141 5.31 12.69 -0.62
CA VAL A 141 6.70 12.90 -0.14
C VAL A 141 7.13 14.35 -0.39
N ALA A 142 6.89 14.89 -1.59
CA ALA A 142 7.24 16.26 -1.92
C ALA A 142 6.50 17.28 -1.04
N LYS A 143 5.20 17.07 -0.80
CA LYS A 143 4.39 17.90 0.13
C LYS A 143 4.95 17.85 1.55
N ARG A 144 5.29 16.67 2.07
CA ARG A 144 5.87 16.50 3.41
C ARG A 144 7.25 17.16 3.52
N ILE A 145 8.11 17.04 2.51
CA ILE A 145 9.41 17.73 2.48
C ILE A 145 9.23 19.25 2.49
N LYS A 146 8.29 19.78 1.70
CA LYS A 146 8.01 21.22 1.70
C LYS A 146 7.49 21.67 3.07
N SER A 147 6.56 20.94 3.67
CA SER A 147 6.06 21.22 5.03
C SER A 147 7.20 21.22 6.05
N TYR A 148 8.07 20.20 6.01
CA TYR A 148 9.23 20.09 6.90
C TYR A 148 10.19 21.28 6.75
N LYS A 149 10.30 21.84 5.54
CA LYS A 149 11.11 23.02 5.25
C LYS A 149 10.40 24.36 5.48
N GLY A 150 9.14 24.36 5.91
CA GLY A 150 8.33 25.59 6.06
C GLY A 150 8.01 26.28 4.73
N LEU A 151 7.86 25.51 3.65
CA LEU A 151 7.61 25.99 2.29
C LEU A 151 6.15 25.80 1.83
N LEU A 152 5.27 25.40 2.75
CA LEU A 152 3.81 25.28 2.55
C LEU A 152 3.09 26.27 3.47
#